data_AF-A0A7S0N9J7-F1
#
_entry.id   AF-A0A7S0N9J7-F1
#
_cell.length_a   1.000
_cell.length_b   1.000
_cell.length_c   1.000
_cell.angle_alpha   90.00
_cell.angle_beta   90.00
_cell.angle_gamma   90.00
#
_symmetry.space_group_name_H-M   'P 1'
#
loop_
_entity.id
_entity.type
_entity.pdbx_description
1 polymer ?
#
loop_
_entity_poly.entity_id
_entity_poly.type
_entity_poly.pdbx_seq_one_letter_code
_entity_poly.pdbx_strand_id
1 'polypeptide(L)'
;SARGPNSSARRETYLDIKKAWPTLFERHLGTMPERLYADCCAQFAVTRTAILRHPREFYLACYDWLMLSDIPAFRTGRIFEQMWRQIFSDPGWEPDPNWKLPC
;
A
#
# COMPACT_ATOMS: atom_id res chain seq x y z
N SER A 1 12.28 21.88 -3.30
CA SER A 1 11.28 21.95 -2.21
C SER A 1 10.06 21.14 -2.63
N ALA A 2 10.00 19.86 -2.25
CA ALA A 2 8.87 19.00 -2.58
C ALA A 2 7.73 19.32 -1.61
N ARG A 3 6.68 20.00 -2.10
CA ARG A 3 5.45 20.18 -1.34
C ARG A 3 4.85 18.80 -1.10
N GLY A 4 4.82 18.36 0.16
CA GLY A 4 4.09 17.17 0.55
C GLY A 4 2.63 17.25 0.06
N PRO A 5 1.98 16.11 -0.23
CA PRO A 5 0.63 16.10 -0.76
C PRO A 5 -0.35 16.85 0.16
N ASN A 6 -1.14 17.75 -0.44
CA ASN A 6 -2.31 18.39 0.17
C ASN A 6 -3.18 17.32 0.86
N SER A 7 -3.82 17.65 1.99
CA SER A 7 -4.66 16.73 2.77
C SER A 7 -5.75 16.05 1.94
N SER A 8 -6.23 16.71 0.88
CA SER A 8 -7.16 16.16 -0.11
C SER A 8 -6.61 14.96 -0.88
N ALA A 9 -5.37 15.01 -1.35
CA ALA A 9 -4.75 13.95 -2.15
C ALA A 9 -4.49 12.68 -1.33
N ARG A 10 -4.14 12.84 -0.05
CA ARG A 10 -4.02 11.70 0.89
C ARG A 10 -5.37 11.03 1.13
N ARG A 11 -6.43 11.82 1.28
CA ARG A 11 -7.79 11.32 1.42
C ARG A 11 -8.27 10.59 0.17
N GLU A 12 -8.00 11.12 -1.01
CA GLU A 12 -8.35 10.48 -2.28
C GLU A 12 -7.65 9.12 -2.43
N THR A 13 -6.34 9.06 -2.16
CA THR A 13 -5.58 7.80 -2.22
C THR A 13 -6.14 6.75 -1.26
N TYR A 14 -6.51 7.15 -0.03
CA TYR A 14 -7.15 6.24 0.92
C TYR A 14 -8.48 5.69 0.41
N LEU A 15 -9.30 6.52 -0.25
CA LEU A 15 -10.57 6.06 -0.83
C LEU A 15 -10.33 5.10 -2.01
N ASP A 16 -9.31 5.36 -2.82
CA ASP A 16 -8.93 4.45 -3.90
C ASP A 16 -8.44 3.09 -3.36
N ILE A 17 -7.62 3.08 -2.31
CA ILE A 17 -7.20 1.85 -1.61
C ILE A 17 -8.43 1.13 -1.07
N LYS A 18 -9.33 1.83 -0.36
CA LYS A 18 -10.54 1.25 0.20
C LYS A 18 -11.44 0.62 -0.86
N LYS A 19 -11.52 1.24 -2.05
CA LYS A 19 -12.28 0.71 -3.19
C LYS A 19 -11.61 -0.53 -3.80
N ALA A 20 -10.28 -0.54 -3.91
CA ALA A 20 -9.51 -1.63 -4.49
C ALA A 20 -9.37 -2.85 -3.54
N TRP A 21 -9.45 -2.62 -2.22
CA TRP A 21 -9.12 -3.61 -1.20
C TRP A 21 -9.81 -4.97 -1.35
N PRO A 22 -11.15 -5.04 -1.50
CA PRO A 22 -11.84 -6.33 -1.55
C PRO A 22 -11.41 -7.18 -2.75
N THR A 23 -11.10 -6.51 -3.87
CA THR A 23 -10.75 -7.18 -5.12
C THR A 23 -9.27 -7.56 -5.21
N LEU A 24 -8.39 -6.77 -4.57
CA LEU A 24 -6.95 -6.87 -4.79
C LEU A 24 -6.20 -7.44 -3.58
N PHE A 25 -6.54 -6.97 -2.38
CA PHE A 25 -5.75 -7.23 -1.18
C PHE A 25 -6.41 -8.23 -0.23
N GLU A 26 -7.75 -8.26 -0.14
CA GLU A 26 -8.46 -9.01 0.90
C GLU A 26 -8.13 -10.51 0.92
N ARG A 27 -8.04 -11.15 -0.25
CA ARG A 27 -7.68 -12.58 -0.35
C ARG A 27 -6.32 -12.90 0.27
N HIS A 28 -5.38 -11.97 0.25
CA HIS A 28 -3.97 -12.20 0.63
C HIS A 28 -3.56 -11.49 1.93
N LEU A 29 -4.18 -10.34 2.24
CA LEU A 29 -3.87 -9.50 3.40
C LEU A 29 -4.99 -9.53 4.46
N GLY A 30 -6.15 -10.13 4.16
CA GLY A 30 -7.31 -10.16 5.06
C GLY A 30 -8.09 -8.85 5.08
N THR A 31 -8.87 -8.65 6.13
CA THR A 31 -9.70 -7.44 6.31
C THR A 31 -8.85 -6.18 6.32
N MET A 32 -9.33 -5.11 5.68
CA MET A 32 -8.66 -3.82 5.68
C MET A 32 -8.50 -3.30 7.12
N PRO A 33 -7.28 -2.92 7.54
CA PRO A 33 -7.06 -2.36 8.87
C PRO A 33 -7.75 -0.99 9.00
N GLU A 34 -8.14 -0.63 10.23
CA GLU A 34 -8.78 0.65 10.53
C GLU A 34 -7.88 1.84 10.17
N ARG A 35 -6.57 1.68 10.37
CA ARG A 35 -5.54 2.66 10.02
C ARG A 35 -4.55 2.06 9.03
N LEU A 36 -4.34 2.77 7.93
CA LEU A 36 -3.24 2.50 7.01
C LEU A 36 -2.05 3.40 7.33
N TYR A 37 -0.88 2.80 7.44
CA TYR A 37 0.37 3.50 7.63
C TYR A 37 1.08 3.61 6.29
N ALA A 38 1.11 4.83 5.76
CA ALA A 38 1.67 5.12 4.46
C ALA A 38 2.97 5.91 4.62
N ASP A 39 4.03 5.45 3.94
CA ASP A 39 5.26 6.21 3.81
C ASP A 39 5.06 7.36 2.81
N CYS A 40 5.80 8.46 2.95
CA CYS A 40 5.68 9.60 2.04
C CYS A 40 6.39 9.38 0.69
N CYS A 41 7.21 8.34 0.59
CA CYS A 41 8.09 8.02 -0.54
C CYS A 41 7.90 6.57 -0.99
N ALA A 42 8.35 6.26 -2.22
CA ALA A 42 8.25 4.93 -2.82
C ALA A 42 9.38 3.96 -2.42
N GLN A 43 10.36 4.41 -1.63
CA GLN A 43 11.54 3.61 -1.28
C GLN A 43 11.31 2.85 0.03
N PHE A 44 11.55 1.54 0.00
CA PHE A 44 11.42 0.66 1.15
C PHE A 44 12.51 -0.42 1.13
N ALA A 45 12.83 -0.99 2.28
CA ALA A 45 13.74 -2.12 2.42
C ALA A 45 12.96 -3.34 2.92
N VAL A 46 13.13 -4.49 2.25
CA VAL A 46 12.42 -5.75 2.57
C VAL A 46 13.37 -6.93 2.55
N THR A 47 13.04 -7.94 3.34
CA THR A 47 13.80 -9.20 3.38
C THR A 47 13.27 -10.17 2.33
N ARG A 48 14.11 -11.13 1.90
CA ARG A 48 13.68 -12.25 1.06
C ARG A 48 12.50 -13.01 1.68
N THR A 49 12.52 -13.20 2.99
CA THR A 49 11.44 -13.88 3.72
C THR A 49 10.12 -13.12 3.61
N ALA A 50 10.13 -11.79 3.77
CA ALA A 50 8.92 -10.98 3.64
C ALA A 50 8.31 -11.05 2.24
N ILE A 51 9.15 -11.05 1.19
CA ILE A 51 8.69 -11.22 -0.21
C ILE A 51 8.06 -12.61 -0.38
N LEU A 52 8.71 -13.67 0.08
CA LEU A 52 8.25 -15.04 -0.13
C LEU A 52 7.05 -15.45 0.73
N ARG A 53 6.56 -14.60 1.64
CA ARG A 53 5.30 -14.83 2.35
C ARG A 53 4.10 -14.79 1.42
N HIS A 54 4.20 -14.03 0.32
CA HIS A 54 3.12 -13.94 -0.65
C HIS A 54 3.40 -14.87 -1.83
N PRO A 55 2.38 -15.61 -2.29
CA PRO A 55 2.53 -16.47 -3.46
C PRO A 55 2.72 -15.62 -4.72
N ARG A 56 3.33 -16.19 -5.77
CA ARG A 56 3.61 -15.47 -7.02
C ARG A 56 2.34 -14.87 -7.64
N GLU A 57 1.22 -15.57 -7.49
CA GLU A 57 -0.10 -15.19 -7.98
C GLU A 57 -0.59 -13.85 -7.39
N PHE A 58 -0.21 -13.53 -6.15
CA PHE A 58 -0.52 -12.23 -5.56
C PHE A 58 0.16 -11.09 -6.33
N TYR A 59 1.46 -11.25 -6.62
CA TYR A 59 2.22 -10.25 -7.38
C TYR A 59 1.71 -10.10 -8.82
N LEU A 60 1.28 -11.20 -9.44
CA LEU A 60 0.63 -11.15 -10.75
C LEU A 60 -0.71 -10.40 -10.69
N ALA A 61 -1.55 -10.67 -9.69
CA ALA A 61 -2.80 -9.94 -9.51
C ALA A 61 -2.56 -8.43 -9.31
N CYS A 62 -1.54 -8.05 -8.53
CA CYS A 62 -1.10 -6.66 -8.38
C CYS A 62 -0.67 -6.03 -9.72
N TYR A 63 0.13 -6.77 -10.51
CA TYR A 63 0.58 -6.31 -11.83
C TYR A 63 -0.59 -6.15 -12.80
N ASP A 64 -1.44 -7.16 -12.94
CA ASP A 64 -2.59 -7.14 -13.83
C ASP A 64 -3.55 -6.01 -13.45
N TRP A 65 -3.80 -5.82 -12.15
CA TRP A 65 -4.61 -4.71 -11.66
C TRP A 65 -3.99 -3.36 -12.02
N LEU A 66 -2.67 -3.18 -11.86
CA LEU A 66 -1.99 -1.94 -12.24
C LEU A 66 -2.14 -1.64 -13.74
N MET A 67 -2.03 -2.67 -14.59
CA MET A 67 -2.03 -2.53 -16.05
C MET A 67 -3.44 -2.36 -16.64
N LEU A 68 -4.46 -2.94 -16.00
CA LEU A 68 -5.84 -2.97 -16.52
C LEU A 68 -6.78 -1.98 -15.81
N SER A 69 -6.32 -1.30 -14.77
CA SER A 69 -7.16 -0.35 -14.03
C SER A 69 -7.48 0.91 -14.84
N ASP A 70 -8.75 1.31 -14.83
CA ASP A 70 -9.22 2.59 -15.37
C ASP A 70 -8.80 3.80 -14.52
N ILE A 71 -8.14 3.56 -13.39
CA ILE A 71 -7.59 4.62 -12.54
C ILE A 71 -6.30 5.14 -13.20
N PRO A 72 -6.12 6.47 -13.37
CA PRO A 72 -4.90 7.05 -13.90
C PRO A 72 -3.63 6.52 -13.20
N ALA A 73 -2.59 6.24 -13.99
CA ALA A 73 -1.35 5.60 -13.52
C ALA A 73 -0.70 6.30 -12.32
N PHE A 74 -0.81 7.63 -12.24
CA PHE A 74 -0.28 8.37 -11.09
C PHE A 74 -1.02 8.04 -9.78
N ARG A 75 -2.31 7.74 -9.81
CA ARG A 75 -3.09 7.34 -8.62
C ARG A 75 -2.86 5.88 -8.28
N THR A 76 -2.83 4.99 -9.27
CA THR A 76 -2.51 3.57 -9.02
C THR A 76 -1.11 3.38 -8.46
N GLY A 77 -0.13 4.14 -8.97
CA GLY A 77 1.21 4.20 -8.38
C GLY A 77 1.20 4.61 -6.91
N ARG A 78 0.43 5.67 -6.56
CA ARG A 78 0.31 6.15 -5.18
C ARG A 78 -0.35 5.13 -4.24
N ILE A 79 -1.32 4.36 -4.70
CA ILE A 79 -1.89 3.24 -3.94
C ILE A 79 -0.78 2.27 -3.55
N PHE A 80 0.05 1.85 -4.51
CA PHE A 80 1.14 0.92 -4.25
C PHE A 80 2.23 1.52 -3.35
N GLU A 81 2.61 2.79 -3.53
CA GLU A 81 3.53 3.49 -2.62
C GLU A 81 3.09 3.41 -1.15
N GLN A 82 1.79 3.56 -0.90
CA GLN A 82 1.23 3.47 0.46
C GLN A 82 1.08 2.02 0.95
N MET A 83 0.91 1.07 0.04
CA MET A 83 0.61 -0.32 0.37
C MET A 83 1.85 -1.19 0.61
N TRP A 84 3.04 -0.80 0.15
CA TRP A 84 4.25 -1.63 0.32
C TRP A 84 4.51 -2.01 1.77
N ARG A 85 4.35 -1.06 2.69
CA ARG A 85 4.49 -1.33 4.12
C ARG A 85 3.50 -2.40 4.57
N GLN A 86 2.23 -2.27 4.21
CA GLN A 86 1.20 -3.24 4.59
C GLN A 86 1.43 -4.63 3.98
N ILE A 87 1.93 -4.68 2.74
CA ILE A 87 2.22 -5.94 2.04
C ILE A 87 3.39 -6.67 2.72
N PHE A 88 4.45 -5.96 3.11
CA PHE A 88 5.67 -6.59 3.60
C PHE A 88 5.81 -6.63 5.13
N SER A 89 4.90 -6.00 5.87
CA SER A 89 4.85 -6.07 7.33
C SER A 89 4.61 -7.49 7.83
N ASP A 90 5.09 -7.76 9.05
CA ASP A 90 4.78 -9.00 9.75
C ASP A 90 3.28 -9.05 10.11
N PRO A 91 2.63 -10.22 10.09
CA PRO A 91 1.27 -10.37 10.58
C PRO A 91 1.16 -9.87 12.03
N GLY A 92 0.22 -8.96 12.29
CA GLY A 92 0.03 -8.35 13.61
C GLY A 92 1.03 -7.24 13.94
N TRP A 93 1.85 -6.81 12.99
CA TRP A 93 2.68 -5.62 13.17
C TRP A 93 1.79 -4.38 13.25
N GLU A 94 1.94 -3.65 14.35
CA GLU A 94 1.44 -2.28 14.51
C GLU A 94 2.64 -1.36 14.71
N PRO A 95 2.66 -0.17 14.10
CA PRO A 95 3.69 0.81 14.40
C PRO A 95 3.52 1.31 15.82
N ASP A 96 4.64 1.67 16.45
CA ASP A 96 4.63 2.41 17.70
C ASP A 96 3.79 3.69 17.50
N PRO A 97 2.79 3.96 18.38
CA PRO A 97 1.95 5.16 18.28
C PRO A 97 2.74 6.47 18.35
N ASN A 98 3.97 6.44 18.87
CA ASN A 98 4.89 7.57 18.91
C ASN A 98 5.88 7.59 17.73
N TRP A 99 5.85 6.57 16.86
CA TRP A 99 6.69 6.52 15.67
C TRP A 99 6.28 7.61 14.69
N LYS A 100 7.08 8.68 14.66
CA LYS A 100 7.05 9.64 13.57
C LYS A 100 7.84 9.05 12.42
N LEU A 101 7.13 8.60 11.38
CA LEU A 101 7.78 8.33 10.10
C LEU A 101 8.63 9.56 9.74
N PRO A 102 9.94 9.40 9.52
CA PRO A 102 10.77 10.52 9.10
C PRO A 102 10.35 10.90 7.68
N CYS A 103 9.42 11.84 7.59
CA CYS A 103 9.19 12.66 6.42
C CYS A 103 9.63 14.09 6.73
#